data_AF-A0A7J4QDH1-F1
#
_entry.id   AF-A0A7J4QDH1-F1
#
_cell.length_a   1.000
_cell.length_b   1.000
_cell.length_c   1.000
_cell.angle_alpha   90.00
_cell.angle_beta   90.00
_cell.angle_gamma   90.00
#
_symmetry.space_group_name_H-M   'P 1'
#
loop_
_entity.id
_entity.type
_entity.pdbx_description
1 polymer ?
#
loop_
_entity_poly.entity_id
_entity_poly.type
_entity_poly.pdbx_seq_one_letter_code
_entity_poly.pdbx_strand_id
1 'polypeptide(L)'
;MLKKEKLLADIFIFGSAVKGKEHPNDIDVIGFFREKNYRAAENILYTAKKAADSLGISLHTEPMFAEELFQPVLLSVLHEGFSVRHNKSIKELLGVAPYFLITYLLAGKTASEKVMFSYALYGRKKGEGLLAEIKGKVAGRGSILVPAESEARIVAFLKNKNVIFTEQRTLKLS
;
A
#
# COMPACT_ATOMS: atom_id res chain seq x y z
N MET A 1 9.41 0.82 35.51
CA MET A 1 9.76 0.47 34.11
C MET A 1 8.63 -0.29 33.39
N LEU A 2 7.90 -1.20 34.06
CA LEU A 2 6.82 -2.06 33.52
C LEU A 2 5.53 -1.39 32.97
N LYS A 3 5.31 -0.07 33.12
CA LYS A 3 4.12 0.62 32.56
C LYS A 3 4.32 1.09 31.11
N LYS A 4 5.55 1.32 30.65
CA LYS A 4 5.82 1.84 29.29
C LYS A 4 5.60 0.75 28.21
N GLU A 5 5.85 -0.52 28.53
CA GLU A 5 5.63 -1.65 27.62
C GLU A 5 4.16 -2.01 27.40
N LYS A 6 3.24 -1.58 28.28
CA LYS A 6 1.80 -1.80 28.08
C LYS A 6 1.18 -0.84 27.07
N LEU A 7 1.80 0.32 26.85
CA LEU A 7 1.26 1.38 25.99
C LEU A 7 1.55 1.12 24.50
N LEU A 8 2.78 0.72 24.17
CA LEU A 8 3.18 0.38 22.81
C LEU A 8 2.63 -1.01 22.45
N ALA A 9 1.71 -1.07 21.50
CA ALA A 9 1.15 -2.31 20.99
C ALA A 9 2.09 -2.98 19.98
N ASP A 10 2.61 -2.20 19.02
CA ASP A 10 3.47 -2.68 17.94
C ASP A 10 4.27 -1.52 17.33
N ILE A 11 5.22 -1.87 16.46
CA ILE A 11 5.93 -0.94 15.58
C ILE A 11 5.68 -1.39 14.15
N PHE A 12 5.18 -0.48 13.32
CA PHE A 12 4.96 -0.73 11.91
C PHE A 12 6.04 -0.04 11.08
N ILE A 13 6.74 -0.80 10.26
CA ILE A 13 7.63 -0.25 9.24
C ILE A 13 6.83 -0.19 7.94
N PHE A 14 6.87 0.95 7.24
CA PHE A 14 6.13 1.13 6.00
C PHE A 14 6.92 2.06 5.06
N GLY A 15 6.32 2.42 3.92
CA GLY A 15 6.96 3.34 2.98
C GLY A 15 8.06 2.70 2.14
N SER A 16 8.98 3.54 1.65
CA SER A 16 9.90 3.15 0.56
C SER A 16 10.92 2.08 0.95
N ALA A 17 11.21 1.92 2.25
CA ALA A 17 12.07 0.88 2.79
C ALA A 17 11.48 -0.53 2.60
N VAL A 18 10.16 -0.68 2.70
CA VAL A 18 9.49 -1.98 2.49
C VAL A 18 9.37 -2.33 0.99
N LYS A 19 9.48 -1.35 0.10
CA LYS A 19 9.46 -1.53 -1.37
C LYS A 19 10.78 -1.99 -1.98
N GLY A 20 11.81 -2.28 -1.17
CA GLY A 20 13.06 -2.86 -1.66
C GLY A 20 13.95 -1.91 -2.45
N LYS A 21 13.93 -0.60 -2.15
CA LYS A 21 14.97 0.30 -2.67
C LYS A 21 16.34 -0.12 -2.10
N GLU A 22 17.36 -0.19 -2.95
CA GLU A 22 18.72 -0.61 -2.56
C GLU A 22 19.36 0.31 -1.49
N HIS A 23 18.92 1.57 -1.42
CA HIS A 23 19.39 2.56 -0.44
C HIS A 23 18.23 3.44 0.09
N PRO A 24 17.45 2.99 1.08
CA PRO A 24 16.50 3.85 1.76
C PRO A 24 17.28 4.81 2.69
N ASN A 25 17.22 6.11 2.41
CA ASN A 25 17.88 7.14 3.22
C ASN A 25 17.23 7.32 4.60
N ASP A 26 15.94 7.03 4.71
CA ASP A 26 15.13 7.11 5.94
C ASP A 26 14.19 5.89 6.00
N ILE A 27 14.00 5.32 7.18
CA ILE A 27 12.99 4.27 7.43
C ILE A 27 11.78 4.92 8.10
N ASP A 28 10.62 4.82 7.44
CA ASP A 28 9.35 5.29 7.98
C ASP A 28 8.77 4.28 8.98
N VAL A 29 8.53 4.75 10.20
CA VAL A 29 8.11 3.93 11.34
C VAL A 29 6.90 4.57 12.01
N ILE A 30 5.84 3.77 12.18
CA ILE A 30 4.71 4.11 13.05
C ILE A 30 4.85 3.35 14.37
N GLY A 31 4.88 4.07 15.48
CA GLY A 31 4.65 3.46 16.79
C GLY A 31 3.14 3.32 17.00
N PHE A 32 2.64 2.10 17.09
CA PHE A 32 1.22 1.85 17.33
C PHE A 32 0.95 1.71 18.82
N PHE A 33 0.14 2.61 19.38
CA PHE A 33 -0.11 2.71 20.82
C PHE A 33 -1.58 2.41 21.15
N ARG A 34 -1.82 1.71 22.25
CA ARG A 34 -3.16 1.30 22.69
C ARG A 34 -4.04 2.47 23.11
N GLU A 35 -3.45 3.49 23.73
CA GLU A 35 -4.15 4.62 24.34
C GLU A 35 -3.47 5.92 23.95
N LYS A 36 -4.26 6.99 23.78
CA LYS A 36 -3.75 8.32 23.41
C LYS A 36 -2.91 8.91 24.53
N ASN A 37 -1.61 9.04 24.29
CA ASN A 37 -0.69 9.73 25.19
C ASN A 37 0.54 10.22 24.42
N TYR A 38 0.43 11.40 23.79
CA TYR A 38 1.50 11.97 22.97
C TYR A 38 2.83 12.06 23.71
N ARG A 39 2.84 12.57 24.94
CA ARG A 39 4.08 12.71 25.72
C ARG A 39 4.77 11.37 25.94
N ALA A 40 4.02 10.32 26.27
CA ALA A 40 4.61 8.99 26.45
C ALA A 40 5.08 8.40 25.12
N ALA A 41 4.29 8.55 24.06
CA ALA A 41 4.61 8.07 22.71
C ALA A 41 5.88 8.74 22.16
N GLU A 42 5.96 10.08 22.22
CA GLU A 42 7.14 10.86 21.80
C GLU A 42 8.39 10.42 22.54
N ASN A 43 8.31 10.21 23.86
CA ASN A 43 9.47 9.75 24.64
C ASN A 43 9.95 8.36 24.18
N ILE A 44 9.02 7.46 23.86
CA ILE A 44 9.33 6.11 23.37
C ILE A 44 9.96 6.20 21.97
N LEU A 45 9.34 6.93 21.05
CA LEU A 45 9.81 7.10 19.68
C LEU A 45 11.17 7.82 19.61
N TYR A 46 11.37 8.85 20.43
CA TYR A 46 12.65 9.54 20.55
C TYR A 46 13.78 8.63 21.04
N THR A 47 13.47 7.74 21.99
CA THR A 47 14.43 6.74 22.47
C THR A 47 14.81 5.76 21.35
N ALA A 48 13.82 5.30 20.58
CA ALA A 48 14.06 4.42 19.43
C ALA A 48 14.89 5.12 18.34
N LYS A 49 14.58 6.39 18.04
CA LYS A 49 15.33 7.21 17.08
C LYS A 49 16.80 7.38 17.51
N LYS A 50 17.06 7.74 18.76
CA LYS A 50 18.44 7.84 19.28
C LYS A 50 19.23 6.53 19.18
N ALA A 51 18.57 5.40 19.48
CA ALA A 51 19.19 4.10 19.35
C ALA A 51 19.53 3.78 17.88
N ALA A 52 18.62 4.08 16.94
CA ALA A 52 18.86 3.92 15.52
C ALA A 52 19.97 4.84 14.99
N ASP A 53 19.98 6.11 15.40
CA ASP A 53 21.02 7.08 15.04
C ASP A 53 22.42 6.57 15.46
N SER A 54 22.52 5.94 16.63
CA SER A 54 23.79 5.34 17.11
C SER A 54 24.27 4.14 16.26
N LEU A 55 23.37 3.57 15.45
CA LEU A 55 23.67 2.51 14.48
C LEU A 55 23.83 3.05 13.05
N GLY A 56 23.79 4.38 12.86
CA GLY A 56 23.84 5.02 11.54
C GLY A 56 22.55 4.86 10.73
N ILE A 57 21.43 4.55 11.37
CA ILE A 57 20.12 4.36 10.73
C ILE A 57 19.25 5.59 11.02
N SER A 58 18.80 6.27 9.97
CA SER A 58 17.87 7.39 10.10
C SER A 58 16.42 6.88 10.15
N LEU A 59 15.70 7.25 11.22
CA LEU A 59 14.28 6.94 11.39
C LEU A 59 13.41 8.21 11.29
N HIS A 60 12.36 8.10 10.49
CA HIS A 60 11.21 8.97 10.53
C HIS A 60 10.10 8.28 11.33
N THR A 61 9.72 8.85 12.47
CA THR A 61 8.80 8.20 13.41
C THR A 61 7.55 9.02 13.64
N GLU A 62 6.38 8.39 13.53
CA GLU A 62 5.10 8.99 13.88
C GLU A 62 4.33 8.11 14.88
N PRO A 63 3.65 8.69 15.89
CA PRO A 63 2.75 7.93 16.72
C PRO A 63 1.40 7.70 16.02
N MET A 64 0.84 6.51 16.17
CA MET A 64 -0.55 6.21 15.83
C MET A 64 -1.24 5.59 17.04
N PHE A 65 -2.37 6.16 17.44
CA PHE A 65 -3.16 5.63 18.54
C PHE A 65 -4.28 4.73 18.02
N ALA A 66 -4.73 3.76 18.82
CA ALA A 66 -5.81 2.85 18.44
C ALA A 66 -7.11 3.58 18.06
N GLU A 67 -7.40 4.71 18.71
CA GLU A 67 -8.52 5.60 18.36
C GLU A 67 -8.38 6.29 16.98
N GLU A 68 -7.17 6.33 16.42
CA GLU A 68 -6.85 6.93 15.12
C GLU A 68 -6.76 5.89 13.99
N LEU A 69 -7.16 4.64 14.25
CA LEU A 69 -7.10 3.57 13.26
C LEU A 69 -7.83 3.93 11.95
N PHE A 70 -8.80 4.84 11.93
CA PHE A 70 -9.52 5.19 10.71
C PHE A 70 -8.95 6.39 9.93
N GLN A 71 -7.72 6.80 10.22
CA GLN A 71 -7.03 7.86 9.48
C GLN A 71 -6.48 7.36 8.13
N PRO A 72 -6.32 8.25 7.13
CA PRO A 72 -5.87 7.87 5.78
C PRO A 72 -4.55 7.07 5.74
N VAL A 73 -3.64 7.35 6.68
CA VAL A 73 -2.34 6.65 6.79
C VAL A 73 -2.49 5.16 7.07
N LEU A 74 -3.59 4.71 7.71
CA LEU A 74 -3.83 3.29 7.95
C LEU A 74 -3.83 2.51 6.63
N LEU A 75 -4.41 3.06 5.56
CA LEU A 75 -4.48 2.35 4.29
C LEU A 75 -3.09 2.05 3.71
N SER A 76 -2.14 2.97 3.87
CA SER A 76 -0.73 2.75 3.49
C SER A 76 -0.09 1.65 4.32
N VAL A 77 -0.33 1.64 5.64
CA VAL A 77 0.14 0.60 6.56
C VAL A 77 -0.49 -0.76 6.25
N LEU A 78 -1.76 -0.81 5.89
CA LEU A 78 -2.44 -2.06 5.51
C LEU A 78 -1.92 -2.60 4.17
N HIS A 79 -1.59 -1.71 3.24
CA HIS A 79 -1.06 -2.09 1.92
C HIS A 79 0.38 -2.59 1.99
N GLU A 80 1.23 -1.90 2.75
CA GLU A 80 2.69 -2.01 2.64
C GLU A 80 3.37 -2.26 4.00
N GLY A 81 2.64 -2.19 5.10
CA GLY A 81 3.23 -2.23 6.44
C GLY A 81 3.73 -3.61 6.85
N PHE A 82 4.75 -3.60 7.70
CA PHE A 82 5.33 -4.75 8.35
C PHE A 82 5.29 -4.58 9.87
N SER A 83 4.76 -5.58 10.58
CA SER A 83 4.77 -5.62 12.04
C SER A 83 6.11 -6.15 12.53
N VAL A 84 6.83 -5.32 13.28
CA VAL A 84 8.08 -5.72 13.93
C VAL A 84 7.82 -6.76 15.02
N ARG A 85 6.76 -6.59 15.82
CA ARG A 85 6.45 -7.51 16.92
C ARG A 85 6.09 -8.92 16.45
N HIS A 86 5.35 -9.03 15.34
CA HIS A 86 4.86 -10.31 14.83
C HIS A 86 5.71 -10.87 13.69
N ASN A 87 6.70 -10.11 13.20
CA ASN A 87 7.58 -10.49 12.10
C ASN A 87 6.80 -10.94 10.84
N LYS A 88 5.73 -10.22 10.52
CA LYS A 88 4.83 -10.50 9.39
C LYS A 88 4.33 -9.20 8.77
N SER A 89 3.95 -9.25 7.50
CA SER A 89 3.26 -8.13 6.87
C SER A 89 1.87 -7.93 7.48
N ILE A 90 1.41 -6.69 7.55
CA ILE A 90 0.09 -6.37 8.14
C ILE A 90 -1.04 -7.05 7.36
N LYS A 91 -0.89 -7.16 6.04
CA LYS A 91 -1.82 -7.86 5.16
C LYS A 91 -1.98 -9.35 5.51
N GLU A 92 -0.90 -10.03 5.89
CA GLU A 92 -0.93 -11.43 6.35
C GLU A 92 -1.59 -11.57 7.71
N LEU A 93 -1.31 -10.64 8.64
CA LEU A 93 -1.90 -10.67 9.98
C LEU A 93 -3.41 -10.48 9.96
N LEU A 94 -3.92 -9.67 9.04
CA LEU A 94 -5.34 -9.36 8.91
C LEU A 94 -6.07 -10.24 7.89
N GLY A 95 -5.35 -11.10 7.16
CA GLY A 95 -5.95 -11.91 6.10
C GLY A 95 -6.53 -11.05 4.97
N VAL A 96 -5.89 -9.94 4.63
CA VAL A 96 -6.33 -9.04 3.55
C VAL A 96 -5.33 -9.06 2.40
N ALA A 97 -5.83 -8.86 1.19
CA ALA A 97 -5.03 -8.70 -0.01
C ALA A 97 -5.15 -7.25 -0.50
N PRO A 98 -4.04 -6.52 -0.67
CA PRO A 98 -4.07 -5.17 -1.20
C PRO A 98 -4.32 -5.16 -2.71
N TYR A 99 -5.21 -4.27 -3.14
CA TYR A 99 -5.62 -4.11 -4.52
C TYR A 99 -5.74 -2.62 -4.88
N PHE A 100 -5.76 -2.33 -6.17
CA PHE A 100 -6.14 -1.04 -6.73
C PHE A 100 -7.43 -1.19 -7.50
N LEU A 101 -8.41 -0.34 -7.19
CA LEU A 101 -9.53 -0.08 -8.07
C LEU A 101 -9.09 1.02 -9.04
N ILE A 102 -9.00 0.66 -10.32
CA ILE A 102 -8.65 1.60 -11.38
C ILE A 102 -9.89 1.85 -12.20
N THR A 103 -10.26 3.12 -12.32
CA THR A 103 -11.35 3.56 -13.19
C THR A 103 -10.75 4.34 -14.36
N TYR A 104 -11.13 3.99 -15.58
CA TYR A 104 -10.55 4.54 -16.80
C TYR A 104 -11.62 4.98 -17.79
N LEU A 105 -11.28 5.99 -18.59
CA LEU A 105 -12.16 6.59 -19.59
C LEU A 105 -11.50 6.53 -20.97
N LEU A 106 -12.25 5.99 -21.93
CA LEU A 106 -11.87 5.97 -23.35
C LEU A 106 -12.46 7.17 -24.11
N ALA A 107 -12.67 8.29 -23.42
CA ALA A 107 -13.13 9.54 -24.03
C ALA A 107 -12.09 10.02 -25.06
N GLY A 108 -12.55 10.58 -26.17
CA GLY A 108 -11.69 11.01 -27.28
C GLY A 108 -11.10 9.87 -28.14
N LYS A 109 -11.32 8.59 -27.78
CA LYS A 109 -10.92 7.44 -28.62
C LYS A 109 -11.97 7.11 -29.67
N THR A 110 -11.50 6.84 -30.89
CA THR A 110 -12.29 6.31 -32.01
C THR A 110 -12.81 4.89 -31.70
N ALA A 111 -13.74 4.41 -32.53
CA ALA A 111 -14.28 3.06 -32.40
C ALA A 111 -13.18 1.98 -32.50
N SER A 112 -12.26 2.11 -33.47
CA SER A 112 -11.19 1.12 -33.63
C SER A 112 -10.21 1.14 -32.45
N GLU A 113 -9.86 2.33 -31.93
CA GLU A 113 -9.00 2.45 -30.75
C GLU A 113 -9.62 1.82 -29.50
N LYS A 114 -10.94 2.01 -29.29
CA LYS A 114 -11.67 1.37 -28.18
C LYS A 114 -11.67 -0.14 -28.28
N VAL A 115 -11.84 -0.68 -29.49
CA VAL A 115 -11.75 -2.12 -29.76
C VAL A 115 -10.33 -2.63 -29.48
N MET A 116 -9.30 -1.94 -30.00
CA MET A 116 -7.90 -2.32 -29.78
C MET A 116 -7.49 -2.25 -28.31
N PHE A 117 -7.94 -1.23 -27.58
CA PHE A 117 -7.76 -1.15 -26.14
C PHE A 117 -8.38 -2.34 -25.43
N SER A 118 -9.64 -2.66 -25.77
CA SER A 118 -10.37 -3.76 -25.15
C SER A 118 -9.69 -5.11 -25.42
N TYR A 119 -9.19 -5.33 -26.63
CA TYR A 119 -8.45 -6.55 -26.95
C TYR A 119 -7.12 -6.64 -26.21
N ALA A 120 -6.40 -5.55 -26.05
CA ALA A 120 -5.14 -5.57 -25.30
C ALA A 120 -5.36 -5.79 -23.79
N LEU A 121 -6.42 -5.19 -23.22
CA LEU A 121 -6.72 -5.31 -21.79
C LEU A 121 -7.37 -6.67 -21.44
N TYR A 122 -8.40 -7.06 -22.18
CA TYR A 122 -9.24 -8.22 -21.86
C TYR A 122 -8.92 -9.47 -22.69
N GLY A 123 -8.15 -9.32 -23.76
CA GLY A 123 -7.84 -10.41 -24.69
C GLY A 123 -8.91 -10.58 -25.76
N ARG A 124 -8.78 -11.66 -26.55
CA ARG A 124 -9.72 -12.01 -27.62
C ARG A 124 -9.75 -13.51 -27.85
N LYS A 125 -10.95 -14.10 -27.89
CA LYS A 125 -11.20 -15.52 -28.16
C LYS A 125 -10.36 -16.43 -27.24
N LYS A 126 -9.22 -16.94 -27.74
CA LYS A 126 -8.30 -17.87 -27.05
C LYS A 126 -7.06 -17.17 -26.45
N GLY A 127 -6.88 -15.89 -26.71
CA GLY A 127 -5.76 -15.11 -26.18
C GLY A 127 -6.17 -14.37 -24.91
N GLU A 128 -5.36 -14.53 -23.86
CA GLU A 128 -5.46 -13.74 -22.64
C GLU A 128 -5.02 -12.29 -22.91
N GLY A 129 -5.70 -11.35 -22.26
CA GLY A 129 -5.27 -9.95 -22.25
C GLY A 129 -4.45 -9.64 -21.00
N LEU A 130 -3.90 -8.43 -20.95
CA LEU A 130 -3.09 -7.98 -19.83
C LEU A 130 -3.75 -8.20 -18.47
N LEU A 131 -5.07 -8.02 -18.38
CA LEU A 131 -5.79 -8.15 -17.10
C LEU A 131 -5.71 -9.57 -16.53
N ALA A 132 -5.76 -10.60 -17.37
CA ALA A 132 -5.61 -11.99 -16.94
C ALA A 132 -4.18 -12.28 -16.51
N GLU A 133 -3.19 -11.82 -17.28
CA GLU A 133 -1.77 -12.00 -16.98
C GLU A 133 -1.38 -11.42 -15.62
N ILE A 134 -1.99 -10.28 -15.23
CA ILE A 134 -1.73 -9.63 -13.94
C ILE A 134 -2.68 -10.08 -12.83
N LYS A 135 -3.47 -11.15 -13.06
CA LYS A 135 -4.47 -11.66 -12.12
C LYS A 135 -5.48 -10.60 -11.65
N GLY A 136 -5.74 -9.61 -12.51
CA GLY A 136 -6.75 -8.58 -12.28
C GLY A 136 -8.15 -9.09 -12.61
N LYS A 137 -9.16 -8.33 -12.20
CA LYS A 137 -10.58 -8.64 -12.39
C LYS A 137 -11.33 -7.44 -12.89
N VAL A 138 -12.41 -7.68 -13.64
CA VAL A 138 -13.36 -6.62 -13.98
C VAL A 138 -14.14 -6.27 -12.71
N ALA A 139 -14.11 -4.99 -12.33
CA ALA A 139 -14.91 -4.47 -11.22
C ALA A 139 -16.23 -3.86 -11.74
N GLY A 140 -16.24 -3.38 -12.97
CA GLY A 140 -17.41 -2.80 -13.62
C GLY A 140 -17.07 -2.21 -14.98
N ARG A 141 -18.03 -1.50 -15.58
CA ARG A 141 -17.79 -0.85 -16.88
C ARG A 141 -16.75 0.26 -16.70
N GLY A 142 -15.60 0.11 -17.36
CA GLY A 142 -14.50 1.07 -17.24
C GLY A 142 -13.76 0.98 -15.92
N SER A 143 -13.94 -0.09 -15.14
CA SER A 143 -13.27 -0.26 -13.85
C SER A 143 -12.71 -1.67 -13.70
N ILE A 144 -11.47 -1.76 -13.24
CA ILE A 144 -10.76 -3.01 -12.99
C ILE A 144 -10.18 -3.02 -11.57
N LEU A 145 -10.10 -4.20 -11.00
CA LEU A 145 -9.48 -4.46 -9.72
C LEU A 145 -8.16 -5.20 -9.98
N VAL A 146 -7.03 -4.62 -9.55
CA VAL A 146 -5.69 -5.14 -9.86
C VAL A 146 -4.91 -5.38 -8.56
N PRO A 147 -4.25 -6.54 -8.38
CA PRO A 147 -3.41 -6.77 -7.20
C PRO A 147 -2.34 -5.69 -7.06
N ALA A 148 -2.01 -5.29 -5.82
CA ALA A 148 -1.06 -4.19 -5.59
C ALA A 148 0.32 -4.45 -6.23
N GLU A 149 0.78 -5.70 -6.27
CA GLU A 149 2.02 -6.10 -6.92
C GLU A 149 2.04 -5.85 -8.45
N SER A 150 0.87 -5.63 -9.07
CA SER A 150 0.71 -5.43 -10.51
C SER A 150 0.36 -4.00 -10.92
N GLU A 151 0.27 -3.07 -9.95
CA GLU A 151 -0.04 -1.65 -10.15
C GLU A 151 0.83 -1.02 -11.24
N ALA A 152 2.16 -1.12 -11.11
CA ALA A 152 3.09 -0.49 -12.04
C ALA A 152 2.86 -0.94 -13.50
N ARG A 153 2.52 -2.21 -13.71
CA ARG A 153 2.32 -2.79 -15.04
C ARG A 153 1.06 -2.26 -15.70
N ILE A 154 -0.06 -2.19 -14.96
CA ILE A 154 -1.32 -1.68 -15.51
C ILE A 154 -1.28 -0.16 -15.72
N VAL A 155 -0.63 0.58 -14.82
CA VAL A 155 -0.43 2.04 -14.97
C VAL A 155 0.39 2.36 -16.21
N ALA A 156 1.49 1.63 -16.42
CA ALA A 156 2.30 1.78 -17.63
C ALA A 156 1.49 1.50 -18.91
N PHE A 157 0.66 0.45 -18.91
CA PHE A 157 -0.23 0.15 -20.02
C PHE A 157 -1.22 1.28 -20.32
N LEU A 158 -1.93 1.80 -19.29
CA LEU A 158 -2.93 2.86 -19.47
C LEU A 158 -2.30 4.16 -19.98
N LYS A 159 -1.13 4.52 -19.44
CA LYS A 159 -0.33 5.66 -19.92
C LYS A 159 0.09 5.48 -21.38
N ASN A 160 0.64 4.32 -21.74
CA ASN A 160 1.03 4.02 -23.13
C ASN A 160 -0.14 4.06 -24.11
N LYS A 161 -1.37 3.78 -23.66
CA LYS A 161 -2.58 3.88 -24.47
C LYS A 161 -3.19 5.29 -24.49
N ASN A 162 -2.58 6.27 -23.82
CA ASN A 162 -3.10 7.62 -23.66
C ASN A 162 -4.56 7.59 -23.15
N VAL A 163 -4.80 6.82 -22.09
CA VAL A 163 -6.10 6.68 -21.45
C VAL A 163 -6.10 7.50 -20.17
N ILE A 164 -7.20 8.20 -19.89
CA ILE A 164 -7.40 8.92 -18.63
C ILE A 164 -7.87 7.90 -17.60
N PHE A 165 -7.26 7.89 -16.42
CA PHE A 165 -7.65 6.98 -15.34
C PHE A 165 -7.41 7.59 -13.96
N THR A 166 -8.08 7.02 -12.97
CA THR A 166 -7.85 7.26 -11.55
C THR A 166 -7.53 5.95 -10.86
N GLU A 167 -6.73 6.04 -9.80
CA GLU A 167 -6.30 4.90 -9.00
C GLU A 167 -6.77 5.10 -7.57
N GLN A 168 -7.40 4.08 -6.99
CA GLN A 168 -7.80 4.07 -5.60
C GLN A 168 -7.32 2.79 -4.93
N ARG A 169 -6.57 2.95 -3.84
CA ARG A 169 -6.16 1.84 -2.98
C ARG A 169 -7.38 1.21 -2.32
N THR A 170 -7.41 -0.11 -2.30
CA THR A 170 -8.47 -0.89 -1.66
C THR A 170 -7.91 -2.19 -1.09
N LEU A 171 -8.70 -2.89 -0.30
CA LEU A 171 -8.35 -4.16 0.32
C LEU A 171 -9.46 -5.16 0.02
N LYS A 172 -9.06 -6.41 -0.22
CA LYS A 172 -9.97 -7.54 -0.38
C LYS A 172 -9.73 -8.51 0.78
N LEU A 173 -10.79 -9.06 1.37
CA LEU A 173 -10.64 -10.18 2.28
C LEU A 173 -10.09 -11.39 1.50
N SER A 174 -9.07 -12.03 2.06
CA SER A 174 -8.40 -13.20 1.47
C SER A 174 -9.25 -14.44 1.63
#